data_AF-A0A1E8ZSK1-F1
#
_entry.id   AF-A0A1E8ZSK1-F1
#
_cell.length_a   1.000
_cell.length_b   1.000
_cell.length_c   1.000
_cell.angle_alpha   90.00
_cell.angle_beta   90.00
_cell.angle_gamma   90.00
#
_symmetry.space_group_name_H-M   'P 1'
#
loop_
_entity.id
_entity.type
_entity.pdbx_description
1 polymer ?
#
loop_
_entity_poly.entity_id
_entity_poly.type
_entity_poly.pdbx_seq_one_letter_code
_entity_poly.pdbx_strand_id
1 'polypeptide(L)' 'MKLKELLKDDTKVFEKSTFKFVEGYKIYLTESKESGIKQMQNIIKYFEFIESKNIALYFQKRLNELVD' A
#
# COMPACT_ATOMS: atom_id res chain seq x y z
N MET A 1 -14.65 3.74 14.43
CA MET A 1 -13.40 4.54 14.39
C MET A 1 -13.36 5.25 13.04
N LYS A 2 -13.31 6.59 13.01
CA LYS A 2 -13.31 7.34 11.74
C LYS A 2 -11.93 7.22 11.08
N LEU A 3 -11.85 7.13 9.75
CA LEU A 3 -10.58 7.05 8.99
C LEU A 3 -9.56 8.12 9.41
N LYS A 4 -10.05 9.33 9.74
CA LYS A 4 -9.23 10.44 10.26
C LYS A 4 -8.57 10.16 11.62
N GLU A 5 -9.15 9.30 12.45
CA GLU A 5 -8.58 8.87 13.74
C GLU A 5 -7.50 7.80 13.52
N LEU A 6 -7.75 6.87 12.59
CA LEU A 6 -6.76 5.85 12.19
C LEU A 6 -5.47 6.49 11.64
N LEU A 7 -5.60 7.58 10.86
CA LEU A 7 -4.45 8.28 10.30
C LEU A 7 -3.61 9.03 11.36
N LYS A 8 -4.17 9.30 12.55
CA LYS A 8 -3.48 10.01 13.65
C LYS A 8 -2.72 9.07 14.60
N ASP A 9 -2.96 7.77 14.54
CA ASP A 9 -2.33 6.79 15.42
C ASP A 9 -1.09 6.20 14.75
N ASP A 10 0.11 6.60 15.18
CA ASP A 10 1.37 6.17 14.57
C ASP A 10 1.71 4.69 14.82
N THR A 11 0.97 4.00 15.69
CA THR A 11 1.11 2.55 15.90
C THR A 11 0.40 1.72 14.82
N LYS A 12 -0.50 2.34 14.03
CA LYS A 12 -1.35 1.67 13.02
C LYS A 12 -0.70 1.61 11.64
N VAL A 13 0.58 1.25 11.61
CA VAL A 13 1.41 1.25 10.39
C VAL A 13 0.83 0.35 9.30
N PHE A 14 0.32 -0.83 9.67
CA PHE A 14 -0.25 -1.78 8.72
C PHE A 14 -1.54 -1.25 8.07
N GLU A 15 -2.47 -0.73 8.88
CA GLU A 15 -3.75 -0.23 8.38
C GLU A 15 -3.58 1.03 7.53
N LYS A 16 -2.68 1.95 7.93
CA LYS A 16 -2.33 3.14 7.13
C LYS A 16 -1.75 2.74 5.77
N SER A 17 -0.84 1.76 5.75
CA SER A 17 -0.23 1.29 4.52
C SER A 17 -1.21 0.56 3.61
N THR A 18 -2.13 -0.22 4.18
CA THR A 18 -3.22 -0.85 3.42
C THR A 18 -4.09 0.21 2.75
N PHE A 19 -4.46 1.27 3.48
CA PHE A 19 -5.24 2.37 2.90
C PHE A 19 -4.49 3.04 1.73
N LYS A 20 -3.22 3.40 1.92
CA LYS A 20 -2.40 4.00 0.86
C LYS A 20 -2.20 3.08 -0.35
N PHE A 21 -2.13 1.76 -0.13
CA PHE A 21 -2.07 0.78 -1.21
C PHE A 21 -3.36 0.79 -2.03
N VAL A 22 -4.53 0.80 -1.36
CA VAL A 22 -5.84 0.90 -2.03
C VAL A 22 -6.01 2.23 -2.77
N GLU A 23 -5.48 3.34 -2.24
CA GLU A 23 -5.42 4.61 -2.97
C GLU A 23 -4.57 4.51 -4.25
N GLY A 24 -3.42 3.84 -4.17
CA GLY A 24 -2.61 3.54 -5.35
C GLY A 24 -3.37 2.69 -6.37
N TYR A 25 -4.15 1.72 -5.91
CA TYR A 25 -5.02 0.92 -6.78
C TYR A 25 -6.12 1.76 -7.45
N LYS A 26 -6.75 2.69 -6.73
CA LYS A 26 -7.70 3.63 -7.32
C LYS A 26 -7.04 4.45 -8.43
N ILE A 27 -5.87 5.03 -8.18
CA ILE A 27 -5.11 5.81 -9.17
C ILE A 27 -4.79 4.96 -10.40
N TYR A 28 -4.39 3.71 -10.20
CA TYR A 28 -4.14 2.76 -11.29
C TYR A 28 -5.36 2.61 -12.21
N LEU A 29 -6.56 2.52 -11.63
CA LEU A 29 -7.81 2.32 -12.37
C LEU A 29 -8.36 3.61 -13.01
N THR A 30 -8.24 4.75 -12.34
CA THR A 30 -8.99 5.96 -12.71
C THR A 30 -8.14 7.05 -13.35
N GLU A 31 -6.81 7.01 -13.18
CA GLU A 31 -5.94 8.13 -13.56
C GLU A 31 -4.72 7.68 -14.36
N SER A 32 -3.82 6.91 -13.75
CA SER A 32 -2.57 6.49 -14.38
C SER A 32 -2.08 5.18 -13.79
N LYS A 33 -1.94 4.17 -14.67
CA LYS A 33 -1.41 2.85 -14.31
C LYS A 33 -0.03 2.96 -13.67
N GLU A 34 0.88 3.72 -14.29
CA GLU A 34 2.25 3.90 -13.81
C GLU A 34 2.28 4.55 -12.42
N SER A 35 1.51 5.62 -12.22
CA SER A 35 1.46 6.34 -10.94
C SER A 35 0.90 5.46 -9.83
N GLY A 36 -0.18 4.72 -10.10
CA GLY A 36 -0.78 3.79 -9.16
C GLY A 36 0.15 2.64 -8.77
N ILE A 37 0.83 2.02 -9.75
CA ILE A 37 1.85 0.98 -9.52
C ILE A 37 2.98 1.53 -8.66
N LYS A 38 3.50 2.73 -8.99
CA LYS A 38 4.58 3.36 -8.22
C LYS A 38 4.18 3.60 -6.77
N GLN A 39 2.96 4.04 -6.51
CA GLN A 39 2.45 4.22 -5.15
C GLN A 39 2.37 2.88 -4.40
N MET A 40 1.85 1.83 -5.03
CA MET A 40 1.78 0.48 -4.42
C MET A 40 3.19 -0.09 -4.15
N GLN A 41 4.14 0.08 -5.07
CA GLN A 41 5.55 -0.32 -4.89
C GLN A 41 6.23 0.41 -3.73
N ASN A 42 5.91 1.68 -3.50
CA ASN A 42 6.47 2.42 -2.36
C ASN A 42 6.04 1.82 -1.01
N ILE A 43 4.82 1.27 -0.91
CA ILE A 43 4.36 0.59 0.30
C ILE A 43 5.12 -0.73 0.51
N ILE A 44 5.39 -1.48 -0.55
CA ILE A 44 6.19 -2.71 -0.48
C ILE A 44 7.60 -2.37 0.03
N LYS A 45 8.28 -1.41 -0.60
CA LYS A 45 9.62 -0.94 -0.21
C LYS A 45 9.67 -0.46 1.25
N TYR A 46 8.62 0.19 1.73
CA TYR A 46 8.53 0.62 3.12
C TYR A 46 8.59 -0.56 4.09
N PHE A 47 7.86 -1.65 3.82
CA PHE A 47 7.91 -2.85 4.67
C PHE A 47 9.17 -3.69 4.50
N GLU A 48 9.81 -3.66 3.33
CA GLU A 48 11.15 -4.23 3.15
C GLU A 48 12.17 -3.49 4.01
N PHE A 49 12.10 -2.16 4.04
CA PHE A 49 13.00 -1.30 4.81
C PHE A 49 12.90 -1.53 6.32
N ILE A 50 11.70 -1.72 6.87
CA ILE A 50 11.50 -2.02 8.31
C ILE A 50 11.56 -3.52 8.63
N GLU A 51 12.24 -4.30 7.79
CA GLU A 51 12.47 -5.76 7.94
C GLU A 51 11.19 -6.61 8.11
N SER A 52 10.04 -6.09 7.68
CA SER A 52 8.71 -6.73 7.80
C SER A 52 8.38 -7.57 6.55
N LYS A 53 9.22 -8.56 6.25
CA LYS A 53 9.21 -9.33 4.99
C LYS A 53 7.86 -9.98 4.66
N ASN A 54 7.16 -10.52 5.65
CA ASN A 54 5.85 -11.16 5.43
C ASN A 54 4.80 -10.16 4.93
N ILE A 55 4.85 -8.92 5.41
CA ILE A 55 3.93 -7.86 5.02
C ILE A 55 4.29 -7.33 3.63
N ALA A 56 5.58 -7.16 3.34
CA ALA A 56 6.05 -6.80 2.01
C ALA A 56 5.59 -7.84 0.96
N LEU A 57 5.78 -9.14 1.26
CA LEU A 57 5.32 -10.25 0.42
C LEU A 57 3.80 -10.25 0.21
N TYR A 58 3.03 -9.91 1.24
CA TYR A 58 1.57 -9.77 1.12
C TYR A 58 1.19 -8.72 0.07
N PHE A 59 1.77 -7.51 0.15
CA PHE A 59 1.48 -6.44 -0.82
C PHE A 59 2.04 -6.75 -2.21
N GLN A 60 3.21 -7.41 -2.30
CA GLN A 60 3.79 -7.82 -3.57
C GLN A 60 2.89 -8.81 -4.33
N LYS A 61 2.32 -9.80 -3.64
CA LYS A 61 1.37 -10.74 -4.26
C LYS A 61 0.16 -10.02 -4.82
N ARG A 62 -0.40 -9.08 -4.07
CA ARG A 62 -1.55 -8.27 -4.53
C ARG A 62 -1.22 -7.40 -5.74
N LEU A 63 -0.02 -6.83 -5.79
CA LEU A 63 0.41 -6.05 -6.95
C LEU A 63 0.59 -6.94 -8.18
N ASN A 64 1.18 -8.14 -8.02
CA ASN A 64 1.36 -9.08 -9.12
C ASN A 64 0.02 -9.56 -9.69
N GLU A 65 -0.93 -9.94 -8.82
CA GLU A 65 -2.31 -10.31 -9.20
C GLU A 65 -3.05 -9.23 -10.01
N LEU A 66 -2.59 -7.98 -9.92
CA LEU A 66 -3.18 -6.85 -10.63
C LEU A 66 -2.52 -6.57 -11.99
N VAL A 67 -1.23 -6.83 -12.13
CA VAL A 67 -0.44 -6.47 -13.33
C VAL A 67 -0.15 -7.64 -14.26
N ASP A 68 -0.29 -8.88 -13.77
CA ASP A 68 -0.29 -10.11 -14.56
C ASP A 68 -1.61 -10.27 -15.35
#